data_AF-A0A848W6S7-F1
#
_entry.id   AF-A0A848W6S7-F1
#
_cell.length_a   1.000
_cell.length_b   1.000
_cell.length_c   1.000
_cell.angle_alpha   90.00
_cell.angle_beta   90.00
_cell.angle_gamma   90.00
#
_symmetry.space_group_name_H-M   'P 1'
#
loop_
_entity.id
_entity.type
_entity.pdbx_description
1 polymer ?
#
loop_
_entity_poly.entity_id
_entity_poly.type
_entity_poly.pdbx_seq_one_letter_code
_entity_poly.pdbx_strand_id
1 'polypeptide(L)' 'AHTTFGGELSRIAVSHAAPVGGRTGWRPAMPVTQWSATKS' A
#
# COMPACT_ATOMS: atom_id res chain seq x y z
N ALA A 1 -8.09 -1.07 18.39
CA ALA A 1 -6.88 -0.24 18.22
C ALA A 1 -7.18 0.98 17.37
N HIS A 2 -7.36 0.85 16.04
CA HIS A 2 -7.80 1.97 15.18
C HIS A 2 -9.10 2.63 15.68
N THR A 3 -10.13 1.84 15.97
CA THR A 3 -11.40 2.35 16.51
C THR A 3 -11.29 3.04 17.88
N THR A 4 -10.20 2.80 18.61
CA THR A 4 -9.96 3.31 19.97
C THR A 4 -9.13 4.59 19.96
N PHE A 5 -8.14 4.68 19.07
CA PHE A 5 -7.19 5.79 19.01
C PHE A 5 -7.41 6.72 17.80
N GLY A 6 -8.44 6.47 16.98
CA GLY A 6 -8.74 7.25 15.79
C GLY A 6 -7.66 7.11 14.70
N GLY A 7 -7.58 8.10 13.82
CA GLY A 7 -6.64 8.11 12.69
C GLY A 7 -7.20 7.45 11.41
N GLU A 8 -6.38 7.47 10.37
CA GLU A 8 -6.74 7.01 9.02
C GLU A 8 -6.15 5.64 8.74
N LEU A 9 -7.00 4.72 8.28
CA LEU A 9 -6.59 3.39 7.83
C LEU A 9 -6.67 3.33 6.31
N SER A 10 -5.53 3.11 5.66
CA SER A 10 -5.42 3.09 4.20
C SER A 10 -4.76 1.79 3.73
N ARG A 11 -5.30 1.20 2.65
CA ARG A 11 -4.68 0.07 1.95
C ARG A 11 -3.91 0.61 0.75
N ILE A 12 -2.62 0.36 0.73
CA ILE A 12 -1.72 0.88 -0.30
C ILE A 12 -1.28 -0.29 -1.19
N ALA A 13 -1.62 -0.20 -2.48
CA ALA A 13 -1.17 -1.13 -3.50
C ALA A 13 -0.26 -0.39 -4.48
N VAL A 14 0.95 -0.91 -4.68
CA VAL A 14 1.93 -0.36 -5.62
C VAL A 14 2.31 -1.41 -6.65
N SER A 15 2.59 -0.95 -7.86
CA SER A 15 3.12 -1.79 -8.93
C SER A 15 4.39 -1.16 -9.49
N HIS A 16 5.34 -2.00 -9.85
CA HIS A 16 6.57 -1.57 -10.50
C HIS A 16 6.62 -2.07 -11.94
N ALA A 17 7.22 -1.26 -12.80
CA ALA A 17 7.52 -1.67 -14.17
C ALA A 17 8.52 -2.83 -14.14
N ALA A 18 8.23 -3.91 -14.87
CA ALA A 18 9.08 -5.08 -14.98
C ALA A 18 9.00 -5.68 -16.40
N PRO A 19 10.06 -6.34 -16.89
CA PRO A 19 10.03 -7.02 -18.19
C PRO A 19 9.00 -8.16 -18.21
N VAL A 20 8.24 -8.26 -19.30
CA VAL A 20 7.35 -9.36 -19.65
C VAL A 20 7.64 -9.76 -21.09
N GLY A 21 8.53 -10.74 -21.27
CA GLY A 21 9.11 -11.02 -22.58
C GLY A 21 9.85 -9.80 -23.12
N GLY A 22 9.51 -9.37 -24.34
CA GLY A 22 10.12 -8.20 -25.00
C GLY A 22 9.44 -6.85 -24.73
N ARG A 23 8.50 -6.77 -23.77
CA ARG A 23 7.78 -5.54 -23.41
C ARG A 23 7.88 -5.27 -21.91
N THR A 24 7.46 -4.08 -21.48
CA THR A 24 7.34 -3.73 -20.07
C THR A 24 5.89 -3.91 -19.61
N GLY A 25 5.69 -4.62 -18.51
CA GLY A 25 4.42 -4.75 -17.81
C GLY A 25 4.52 -4.23 -16.37
N TRP A 26 3.39 -4.23 -15.66
CA TRP A 26 3.33 -3.85 -14.25
C TRP A 26 3.28 -5.10 -13.37
N ARG A 27 4.29 -5.28 -12.52
CA ARG A 27 4.33 -6.33 -11.51
C ARG A 27 3.83 -5.74 -10.18
N PRO A 28 2.70 -6.21 -9.64
CA PRO A 28 2.19 -5.71 -8.37
C PRO A 28 3.05 -6.23 -7.21
N ALA A 29 3.23 -5.39 -6.20
CA ALA A 29 3.67 -5.81 -4.89
C ALA A 29 2.46 -6.25 -4.05
N MET A 30 2.70 -7.02 -2.98
CA MET A 30 1.66 -7.34 -2.01
C MET A 30 1.18 -6.03 -1.35
N PRO A 31 -0.14 -5.73 -1.35
CA PRO A 31 -0.65 -4.53 -0.71
C PRO A 31 -0.36 -4.53 0.79
N VAL A 32 -0.04 -3.35 1.33
CA VAL A 32 0.14 -3.16 2.76
C VAL A 32 -1.02 -2.35 3.33
N THR A 33 -1.30 -2.59 4.61
CA THR A 33 -2.24 -1.76 5.37
C THR A 33 -1.44 -0.80 6.23
N GLN A 34 -1.68 0.50 6.05
CA GLN A 34 -1.06 1.55 6.83
C GLN A 34 -2.12 2.20 7.71
N TRP A 35 -1.81 2.35 8.99
CA TRP A 35 -2.60 3.15 9.91
C TRP A 35 -1.78 4.38 10.32
N SER A 36 -2.33 5.57 10.08
CA SER A 36 -1.72 6.85 10.45
C SER A 36 -2.54 7.53 11.55
N ALA A 37 -1.91 7.89 12.66
CA ALA A 37 -2.55 8.57 13.78
C ALA A 37 -1.56 9.52 14.46
N THR A 38 -2.06 10.65 14.95
CA THR A 38 -1.30 11.59 15.77
C THR A 38 -1.61 11.32 17.24
N LYS A 39 -0.57 11.12 18.05
CA LYS A 39 -0.72 11.05 19.50
C LYS A 39 -0.75 12.47 20.08
N SER A 40 -1.79 12.77 20.85
CA SER A 40 -1.91 13.99 21.67
C SER A 40 -1.03 13.92 22.92
#